data_AF-A0A1G0SL57-F1
#
_entry.id   AF-A0A1G0SL57-F1
#
_cell.length_a   1.000
_cell.length_b   1.000
_cell.length_c   1.000
_cell.angle_alpha   90.00
_cell.angle_beta   90.00
_cell.angle_gamma   90.00
#
_symmetry.space_group_name_H-M   'P 1'
#
loop_
_entity.id
_entity.type
_entity.pdbx_description
1 polymer ?
#
loop_
_entity_poly.entity_id
_entity_poly.type
_entity_poly.pdbx_seq_one_letter_code
_entity_poly.pdbx_strand_id
1 'polypeptide(L)'
;MTRVQQYLDIIFERFPVGELGGGDARDTFERLRSHCAGTDNLSGELQRLYRVDKCDDLALGLLWVTQLVEADPTKSEPTEAEEEVLFPALRKSLGLVQSELPSWESPPTVASAPEQTTEFASAPAVSEEPSLSGGFEPPVAQEEQSPEPMMTDSTATGGSGAVDTSSFGKQLEQFMEAIQGGTDDRAPMLEQITSSCEVLSADTGTPDDVRHYIENLKEFLAYISENQLLDDVRVMNLVTNIQDPFAQWMLAAEGERIGILDQATELLRDFRTMFE
;
A
#
# COMPACT_ATOMS: atom_id res chain seq x y z
N MET A 1 -27.92 -2.38 9.19
CA MET A 1 -27.69 -2.47 7.73
C MET A 1 -27.76 -1.06 7.15
N THR A 2 -26.66 -0.59 6.56
CA THR A 2 -26.55 0.73 5.93
C THR A 2 -27.15 0.72 4.52
N ARG A 3 -27.39 1.91 3.93
CA ARG A 3 -27.85 2.02 2.53
C ARG A 3 -26.90 1.34 1.56
N VAL A 4 -25.60 1.52 1.78
CA VAL A 4 -24.55 0.91 0.96
C VAL A 4 -24.60 -0.62 1.05
N GLN A 5 -24.81 -1.16 2.25
CA GLN A 5 -24.99 -2.61 2.44
C GLN A 5 -26.24 -3.14 1.75
N GLN A 6 -27.35 -2.41 1.82
CA GLN A 6 -28.57 -2.78 1.09
C GLN A 6 -28.33 -2.78 -0.42
N TYR A 7 -27.57 -1.82 -0.93
CA TYR A 7 -27.21 -1.73 -2.34
C TYR A 7 -26.35 -2.91 -2.80
N LEU A 8 -25.31 -3.25 -2.03
CA LEU A 8 -24.48 -4.42 -2.31
C LEU A 8 -25.27 -5.73 -2.20
N ASP A 9 -26.20 -5.84 -1.25
CA ASP A 9 -27.05 -7.02 -1.12
C ASP A 9 -27.93 -7.22 -2.37
N ILE A 10 -28.47 -6.14 -2.96
CA ILE A 10 -29.19 -6.21 -4.24
C ILE A 10 -28.28 -6.69 -5.37
N ILE A 11 -27.02 -6.25 -5.42
CA ILE A 11 -26.03 -6.73 -6.42
C ILE A 11 -25.81 -8.23 -6.27
N PHE A 12 -25.61 -8.70 -5.04
CA PHE A 12 -25.43 -10.13 -4.77
C PHE A 12 -26.68 -10.94 -5.09
N GLU A 13 -27.89 -10.42 -4.83
CA GLU A 13 -29.14 -11.11 -5.20
C GLU A 13 -29.35 -11.24 -6.71
N ARG A 14 -28.90 -10.25 -7.48
CA ARG A 14 -29.00 -10.25 -8.94
C ARG A 14 -27.94 -11.12 -9.62
N PHE A 15 -26.89 -11.50 -8.90
CA PHE A 15 -25.85 -12.37 -9.44
C PHE A 15 -26.44 -13.76 -9.77
N PRO A 16 -26.18 -14.31 -10.98
CA PRO A 16 -26.72 -15.61 -11.38
C PRO A 16 -26.01 -16.77 -10.67
N VAL A 17 -26.35 -17.03 -9.41
CA VAL A 17 -25.81 -18.12 -8.56
C VAL A 17 -25.95 -19.50 -9.23
N GLY A 18 -26.92 -19.67 -10.14
CA GLY A 18 -27.09 -20.88 -10.94
C GLY A 18 -25.87 -21.22 -11.82
N GLU A 19 -25.05 -20.24 -12.18
CA GLU A 19 -23.81 -20.40 -12.96
C GLU A 19 -22.64 -20.90 -12.11
N LEU A 20 -22.72 -20.82 -10.77
CA LEU A 20 -21.71 -21.37 -9.87
C LEU A 20 -21.80 -22.90 -9.93
N GLY A 21 -20.94 -23.52 -10.74
CA GLY A 21 -20.96 -24.95 -11.07
C GLY A 21 -20.57 -25.91 -9.93
N GLY A 22 -20.14 -25.40 -8.77
CA GLY A 22 -19.67 -26.20 -7.62
C GLY A 22 -20.18 -25.70 -6.27
N GLY A 23 -20.30 -26.61 -5.30
CA GLY A 23 -20.69 -26.30 -3.93
C GLY A 23 -19.74 -25.32 -3.24
N ASP A 24 -18.44 -25.48 -3.44
CA ASP A 24 -17.41 -24.62 -2.83
C ASP A 24 -17.50 -23.15 -3.30
N ALA A 25 -17.81 -22.92 -4.58
CA ALA A 25 -17.99 -21.57 -5.12
C ALA A 25 -19.26 -20.90 -4.56
N ARG A 26 -20.34 -21.67 -4.37
CA ARG A 26 -21.58 -21.18 -3.74
C ARG A 26 -21.35 -20.87 -2.26
N ASP A 27 -20.65 -21.73 -1.55
CA ASP A 27 -20.33 -21.52 -0.13
C ASP A 27 -19.44 -20.30 0.06
N THR A 28 -18.47 -20.09 -0.83
CA THR A 28 -17.59 -18.91 -0.82
C THR A 28 -18.37 -17.64 -1.13
N PHE A 29 -19.27 -17.68 -2.12
CA PHE A 29 -20.17 -16.58 -2.45
C PHE A 29 -21.09 -16.20 -1.28
N GLU A 30 -21.72 -17.19 -0.62
CA GLU A 30 -22.60 -16.96 0.53
C GLU A 30 -21.83 -16.40 1.74
N ARG A 31 -20.60 -16.87 1.97
CA ARG A 31 -19.73 -16.28 3.00
C ARG A 31 -19.40 -14.83 2.68
N LEU A 32 -19.04 -14.50 1.44
CA LEU A 32 -18.74 -13.14 1.02
C LEU A 32 -19.96 -12.22 1.21
N ARG A 33 -21.14 -12.65 0.73
CA ARG A 33 -22.40 -11.92 0.89
C ARG A 33 -22.73 -11.68 2.35
N SER A 34 -22.65 -12.74 3.17
CA SER A 34 -22.92 -12.66 4.62
C SER A 34 -21.95 -11.71 5.33
N HIS A 35 -20.68 -11.72 4.92
CA HIS A 35 -19.63 -10.88 5.51
C HIS A 35 -19.82 -9.40 5.17
N CYS A 36 -20.15 -9.09 3.91
CA CYS A 36 -20.47 -7.72 3.49
C CYS A 36 -21.77 -7.18 4.13
N ALA A 37 -22.78 -8.03 4.33
CA ALA A 37 -24.04 -7.64 4.94
C ALA A 37 -23.95 -7.45 6.47
N GLY A 38 -23.07 -8.21 7.13
CA GLY A 38 -22.97 -8.28 8.60
C GLY A 38 -21.90 -7.40 9.25
N THR A 39 -21.02 -6.76 8.47
CA THR A 39 -19.91 -5.95 9.01
C THR A 39 -20.34 -4.54 9.40
N ASP A 40 -19.79 -3.99 10.49
CA ASP A 40 -19.96 -2.58 10.85
C ASP A 40 -18.96 -1.65 10.10
N ASN A 41 -17.88 -2.21 9.56
CA ASN A 41 -16.83 -1.50 8.83
C ASN A 41 -16.66 -2.09 7.42
N LEU A 42 -17.61 -1.80 6.55
CA LEU A 42 -17.63 -2.31 5.18
C LEU A 42 -16.38 -1.90 4.39
N SER A 43 -15.94 -0.65 4.50
CA SER A 43 -14.75 -0.16 3.79
C SER A 43 -13.48 -0.90 4.23
N GLY A 44 -13.29 -1.11 5.54
CA GLY A 44 -12.16 -1.87 6.07
C GLY A 44 -12.19 -3.34 5.65
N GLU A 45 -13.37 -3.97 5.57
CA GLU A 45 -13.49 -5.35 5.08
C GLU A 45 -13.21 -5.46 3.57
N LEU A 46 -13.66 -4.51 2.76
CA LEU A 46 -13.33 -4.49 1.33
C LEU A 46 -11.83 -4.26 1.09
N GLN A 47 -11.18 -3.44 1.91
CA GLN A 47 -9.72 -3.28 1.88
C GLN A 47 -8.97 -4.55 2.29
N ARG A 48 -9.52 -5.35 3.21
CA ARG A 48 -8.98 -6.68 3.53
C ARG A 48 -9.18 -7.66 2.38
N LEU A 49 -10.36 -7.63 1.76
CA LEU A 49 -10.69 -8.46 0.60
C LEU A 49 -9.75 -8.20 -0.57
N TYR A 50 -9.32 -6.94 -0.76
CA TYR A 50 -8.30 -6.58 -1.76
C TYR A 50 -6.96 -7.30 -1.57
N ARG A 51 -6.62 -7.69 -0.33
CA ARG A 51 -5.39 -8.44 -0.01
C ARG A 51 -5.53 -9.95 -0.20
N VAL A 52 -6.74 -10.44 -0.49
CA VAL A 52 -7.01 -11.86 -0.72
C VAL A 52 -6.73 -12.18 -2.19
N ASP A 53 -5.95 -13.23 -2.44
CA ASP A 53 -5.64 -13.69 -3.80
C ASP A 53 -6.91 -13.82 -4.66
N LYS A 54 -6.85 -13.27 -5.88
CA LYS A 54 -7.93 -13.24 -6.90
C LYS A 54 -9.19 -12.45 -6.52
N CYS A 55 -9.19 -11.73 -5.40
CA CYS A 55 -10.31 -10.89 -4.96
C CYS A 55 -10.04 -9.39 -5.16
N ASP A 56 -8.91 -9.03 -5.74
CA ASP A 56 -8.46 -7.67 -6.03
C ASP A 56 -9.46 -6.89 -6.90
N ASP A 57 -9.82 -7.43 -8.05
CA ASP A 57 -10.76 -6.79 -8.98
C ASP A 57 -12.16 -6.65 -8.36
N LEU A 58 -12.58 -7.66 -7.59
CA LEU A 58 -13.87 -7.65 -6.92
C LEU A 58 -13.90 -6.62 -5.79
N ALA A 59 -12.85 -6.56 -4.98
CA ALA A 59 -12.72 -5.59 -3.91
C ALA A 59 -12.70 -4.16 -4.44
N LEU A 60 -11.95 -3.90 -5.51
CA LEU A 60 -11.93 -2.60 -6.19
C LEU A 60 -13.30 -2.23 -6.76
N GLY A 61 -13.98 -3.17 -7.44
CA GLY A 61 -15.32 -2.94 -7.97
C GLY A 61 -16.33 -2.62 -6.87
N LEU A 62 -16.31 -3.37 -5.77
CA LEU A 62 -17.18 -3.11 -4.61
C LEU A 62 -16.84 -1.78 -3.93
N LEU A 63 -15.56 -1.42 -3.82
CA LEU A 63 -15.11 -0.10 -3.31
C LEU A 63 -15.60 1.04 -4.20
N TRP A 64 -15.51 0.88 -5.52
CA TRP A 64 -16.01 1.87 -6.48
C TRP A 64 -17.53 2.06 -6.36
N VAL A 65 -18.30 0.98 -6.30
CA VAL A 65 -19.77 1.05 -6.12
C VAL A 65 -20.14 1.67 -4.78
N THR A 66 -19.44 1.30 -3.70
CA THR A 66 -19.71 1.90 -2.39
C THR A 66 -19.46 3.41 -2.39
N GLN A 67 -18.37 3.88 -3.03
CA GLN A 67 -18.12 5.31 -3.22
C GLN A 67 -19.19 6.00 -4.07
N LEU A 68 -19.64 5.37 -5.16
CA LEU A 68 -20.70 5.92 -6.01
C LEU A 68 -22.02 6.08 -5.25
N VAL A 69 -22.40 5.06 -4.48
CA VAL A 69 -23.61 5.09 -3.66
C VAL A 69 -23.47 6.16 -2.59
N GLU A 70 -22.32 6.27 -1.92
CA GLU A 70 -22.09 7.32 -0.91
C GLU A 70 -22.16 8.73 -1.50
N ALA A 71 -21.60 8.94 -2.70
CA ALA A 71 -21.60 10.22 -3.40
C ALA A 71 -23.00 10.63 -3.92
N ASP A 72 -23.85 9.67 -4.30
CA ASP A 72 -25.20 9.93 -4.80
C ASP A 72 -26.28 9.36 -3.87
N PRO A 73 -26.96 10.19 -3.06
CA PRO A 73 -28.03 9.75 -2.16
C PRO A 73 -29.28 9.22 -2.86
N THR A 74 -29.46 9.50 -4.16
CA THR A 74 -30.64 9.05 -4.94
C THR A 74 -30.46 7.66 -5.53
N LYS A 75 -29.21 7.18 -5.56
CA LYS A 75 -28.84 5.85 -6.04
C LYS A 75 -29.33 4.78 -5.06
N SER A 76 -30.29 3.99 -5.53
CA SER A 76 -30.99 2.98 -4.73
C SER A 76 -30.95 1.58 -5.34
N GLU A 77 -30.73 1.47 -6.66
CA GLU A 77 -30.59 0.18 -7.35
C GLU A 77 -29.32 0.11 -8.23
N PRO A 78 -28.74 -1.09 -8.42
CA PRO A 78 -27.65 -1.35 -9.36
C PRO A 78 -28.08 -1.12 -10.79
N THR A 79 -27.19 -0.50 -11.56
CA THR A 79 -27.32 -0.37 -13.01
C THR A 79 -26.67 -1.55 -13.72
N GLU A 80 -27.12 -1.84 -14.94
CA GLU A 80 -26.58 -2.94 -15.76
C GLU A 80 -25.06 -2.77 -16.00
N ALA A 81 -24.58 -1.53 -16.17
CA ALA A 81 -23.15 -1.25 -16.31
C ALA A 81 -22.32 -1.59 -15.05
N GLU A 82 -22.90 -1.46 -13.86
CA GLU A 82 -22.24 -1.85 -12.61
C GLU A 82 -22.20 -3.37 -12.45
N GLU A 83 -23.29 -4.03 -12.84
CA GLU A 83 -23.38 -5.50 -12.85
C GLU A 83 -22.39 -6.11 -13.85
N GLU A 84 -22.25 -5.51 -15.03
CA GLU A 84 -21.28 -5.92 -16.07
C GLU A 84 -19.81 -5.83 -15.59
N VAL A 85 -19.50 -4.92 -14.67
CA VAL A 85 -18.16 -4.80 -14.08
C VAL A 85 -17.97 -5.79 -12.93
N LEU A 86 -18.96 -5.89 -12.03
CA LEU A 86 -18.84 -6.66 -10.81
C LEU A 86 -18.98 -8.17 -11.02
N PHE A 87 -19.88 -8.61 -11.90
CA PHE A 87 -20.17 -10.04 -12.06
C PHE A 87 -18.99 -10.81 -12.65
N PRO A 88 -18.23 -10.29 -13.64
CA PRO A 88 -17.01 -10.96 -14.10
C PRO A 88 -15.92 -11.01 -13.01
N ALA A 89 -15.72 -9.93 -12.25
CA ALA A 89 -14.78 -9.90 -11.14
C ALA A 89 -15.15 -10.92 -10.05
N LEU A 90 -16.45 -11.05 -9.74
CA LEU A 90 -16.98 -12.05 -8.82
C LEU A 90 -16.81 -13.48 -9.36
N ARG A 91 -17.00 -13.71 -10.66
CA ARG A 91 -16.72 -15.04 -11.26
C ARG A 91 -15.24 -15.38 -11.21
N LYS A 92 -14.35 -14.41 -11.44
CA LYS A 92 -12.89 -14.57 -11.34
C LYS A 92 -12.47 -14.91 -9.90
N SER A 93 -13.00 -14.19 -8.91
CA SER A 93 -12.69 -14.43 -7.49
C SER A 93 -13.18 -15.79 -7.00
N LEU A 94 -14.27 -16.30 -7.58
CA LEU A 94 -14.80 -17.64 -7.30
C LEU A 94 -14.11 -18.75 -8.12
N GLY A 95 -13.09 -18.42 -8.92
CA GLY A 95 -12.30 -19.38 -9.70
C GLY A 95 -13.02 -19.96 -10.91
N LEU A 96 -14.06 -19.29 -11.43
CA LEU A 96 -14.92 -19.81 -12.48
C LEU A 96 -14.50 -19.43 -13.92
N VAL A 97 -13.57 -18.50 -14.10
CA VAL A 97 -13.13 -18.06 -15.44
C VAL A 97 -11.61 -17.86 -15.47
N GLN A 98 -10.93 -18.62 -16.34
CA GLN A 98 -9.64 -18.24 -16.95
C GLN A 98 -9.97 -17.59 -18.30
N SER A 99 -9.90 -16.26 -18.43
CA SER A 99 -9.66 -15.52 -19.68
C SER A 99 -10.06 -14.04 -19.53
N GLU A 100 -9.07 -13.19 -19.81
CA GLU A 100 -9.11 -11.83 -20.38
C GLU A 100 -10.43 -11.04 -20.25
N LEU A 101 -10.46 -10.12 -19.27
CA LEU A 101 -11.37 -8.99 -19.26
C LEU A 101 -10.76 -7.78 -20.00
N PRO A 102 -11.58 -6.89 -20.57
CA PRO A 102 -11.15 -5.79 -21.41
C PRO A 102 -10.32 -4.79 -20.59
N SER A 103 -9.27 -4.29 -21.24
CA SER A 103 -8.40 -3.23 -20.73
C SER A 103 -9.22 -2.09 -20.13
N TRP A 104 -8.94 -1.79 -18.87
CA TRP A 104 -9.32 -0.57 -18.17
C TRP A 104 -8.63 0.62 -18.84
N GLU A 105 -9.14 1.10 -19.96
CA GLU A 105 -8.80 2.45 -20.39
C GLU A 105 -9.47 3.42 -19.43
N SER A 106 -8.63 4.28 -18.84
CA SER A 106 -8.84 5.41 -17.93
C SER A 106 -10.27 5.92 -17.77
N PRO A 107 -10.64 6.41 -16.55
CA PRO A 107 -11.92 7.06 -16.34
C PRO A 107 -12.13 8.16 -17.40
N PRO A 108 -13.34 8.30 -17.98
CA PRO A 108 -13.58 9.30 -19.00
C PRO A 108 -13.20 10.67 -18.44
N THR A 109 -12.25 11.32 -19.11
CA THR A 109 -11.95 12.74 -18.90
C THR A 109 -13.27 13.48 -19.04
N VAL A 110 -13.74 14.05 -17.93
CA VAL A 110 -14.97 14.83 -17.88
C VAL A 110 -14.87 15.90 -18.95
N ALA A 111 -15.72 15.76 -19.96
CA ALA A 111 -15.87 16.71 -21.04
C ALA A 111 -16.29 18.08 -20.47
N SER A 112 -15.51 19.09 -20.83
CA SER A 112 -15.90 20.47 -21.11
C SER A 112 -17.06 21.07 -20.31
N ALA A 113 -16.71 21.95 -19.37
CA ALA A 113 -17.62 23.02 -18.96
C ALA A 113 -17.85 24.00 -20.15
N PRO A 114 -19.09 24.42 -20.44
CA PRO A 114 -19.38 25.31 -21.54
C PRO A 114 -18.97 26.74 -21.21
N GLU A 115 -18.54 27.44 -22.27
CA GLU A 115 -18.26 28.86 -22.33
C GLU A 115 -19.39 29.70 -21.72
N GLN A 116 -19.04 30.56 -20.76
CA GLN A 116 -19.78 31.80 -20.52
C GLN A 116 -18.81 32.97 -20.57
N THR A 117 -18.73 33.55 -21.76
CA THR A 117 -18.38 34.95 -21.98
C THR A 117 -19.27 35.86 -21.13
N THR A 118 -18.70 36.54 -20.14
CA THR A 118 -19.13 37.92 -19.83
C THR A 118 -17.95 38.74 -19.33
N GLU A 119 -17.47 39.57 -20.25
CA GLU A 119 -16.70 40.78 -20.05
C GLU A 119 -17.47 41.73 -19.10
N PHE A 120 -16.84 42.28 -18.05
CA PHE A 120 -16.75 43.71 -17.75
C PHE A 120 -16.16 44.01 -16.35
N ALA A 121 -15.21 44.97 -16.36
CA ALA A 121 -14.92 45.99 -15.35
C ALA A 121 -14.13 45.66 -14.06
N SER A 122 -12.83 45.98 -14.14
CA SER A 122 -12.08 46.96 -13.33
C SER A 122 -12.16 47.01 -11.80
N ALA A 123 -10.95 47.03 -11.21
CA ALA A 123 -10.58 47.37 -9.83
C ALA A 123 -11.12 48.74 -9.33
N PRO A 124 -11.07 49.00 -8.01
CA PRO A 124 -9.90 49.69 -7.49
C PRO A 124 -9.42 49.23 -6.10
N ALA A 125 -8.15 49.55 -5.83
CA ALA A 125 -7.50 49.52 -4.53
C ALA A 125 -7.99 50.64 -3.61
N VAL A 126 -8.14 50.35 -2.31
CA VAL A 126 -8.09 51.33 -1.21
C VAL A 126 -7.47 50.66 0.02
N SER A 127 -6.39 51.27 0.50
CA SER A 127 -5.74 51.06 1.80
C SER A 127 -6.63 51.49 2.96
N GLU A 128 -6.53 50.84 4.13
CA GLU A 128 -6.54 51.52 5.43
C GLU A 128 -6.01 50.57 6.54
N GLU A 129 -4.94 51.01 7.22
CA GLU A 129 -4.51 50.54 8.54
C GLU A 129 -5.60 50.85 9.61
N PRO A 130 -5.53 50.22 10.79
CA PRO A 130 -4.99 51.03 11.89
C PRO A 130 -4.01 50.28 12.81
N SER A 131 -2.92 50.97 13.10
CA SER A 131 -2.03 50.74 14.24
C SER A 131 -2.78 50.74 15.58
N LEU A 132 -2.53 49.74 16.43
CA LEU A 132 -2.68 49.86 17.88
C LEU A 132 -1.52 49.15 18.59
N SER A 133 -0.86 49.93 19.44
CA SER A 133 0.27 49.62 20.31
C SER A 133 -0.05 48.56 21.36
N GLY A 134 0.93 47.72 21.67
CA GLY A 134 0.94 46.89 22.87
C GLY A 134 2.31 46.25 23.06
N GLY A 135 3.21 46.95 23.75
CA GLY A 135 4.51 46.42 24.12
C GLY A 135 4.39 45.34 25.20
N PHE A 136 5.17 44.27 25.05
CA PHE A 136 5.56 43.39 26.15
C PHE A 136 6.90 42.74 25.80
N GLU A 137 7.95 43.15 26.53
CA GLU A 137 9.21 42.42 26.67
C GLU A 137 8.96 41.07 27.35
N PRO A 138 9.82 40.07 27.08
CA PRO A 138 10.39 39.33 28.19
C PRO A 138 11.93 39.27 28.16
N PRO A 139 12.56 39.14 29.35
CA PRO A 139 13.96 39.42 29.55
C PRO A 139 14.88 38.18 29.48
N VAL A 140 16.12 38.46 29.08
CA VAL A 140 17.42 38.04 29.66
C VAL A 140 17.65 36.59 30.09
N ALA A 141 18.72 36.06 29.51
CA ALA A 141 19.46 34.84 29.83
C ALA A 141 19.77 34.63 31.32
N GLN A 142 19.72 33.37 31.74
CA GLN A 142 20.57 32.84 32.80
C GLN A 142 21.17 31.51 32.33
N GLU A 143 22.42 31.58 31.87
CA GLU A 143 23.39 30.51 31.99
C GLU A 143 23.81 30.41 33.46
N GLU A 144 23.80 29.20 34.02
CA GLU A 144 24.85 28.61 34.88
C GLU A 144 24.27 27.37 35.58
N GLN A 145 24.72 26.17 35.16
CA GLN A 145 25.46 25.23 36.02
C GLN A 145 25.59 23.86 35.34
N SER A 146 26.84 23.53 35.00
CA SER A 146 27.36 22.18 34.73
C SER A 146 27.29 21.31 36.00
N PRO A 147 27.28 19.97 35.91
CA PRO A 147 28.58 19.29 35.86
C PRO A 147 28.65 18.07 34.92
N GLU A 148 29.87 17.84 34.44
CA GLU A 148 30.34 16.67 33.69
C GLU A 148 29.99 15.32 34.35
N PRO A 149 29.99 14.24 33.56
CA PRO A 149 30.82 13.12 33.97
C PRO A 149 31.74 12.60 32.85
N MET A 150 33.01 12.56 33.22
CA MET A 150 33.93 11.43 33.09
C MET A 150 34.16 10.83 31.70
N MET A 151 35.37 11.09 31.21
CA MET A 151 36.13 10.20 30.34
C MET A 151 35.98 8.74 30.79
N THR A 152 35.48 7.91 29.89
CA THR A 152 35.79 6.49 29.86
C THR A 152 36.30 6.16 28.47
N ASP A 153 37.58 5.77 28.46
CA ASP A 153 38.25 4.91 27.49
C ASP A 153 37.55 4.73 26.13
N SER A 154 37.93 5.56 25.17
CA SER A 154 37.86 5.21 23.75
C SER A 154 38.91 4.15 23.45
N THR A 155 38.69 2.94 23.96
CA THR A 155 39.28 1.75 23.37
C THR A 155 38.59 1.56 22.03
N ALA A 156 39.32 1.91 20.98
CA ALA A 156 39.05 1.55 19.60
C ALA A 156 38.72 0.05 19.54
N THR A 157 37.43 -0.25 19.51
CA THR A 157 36.94 -1.55 19.08
C THR A 157 36.36 -1.29 17.71
N GLY A 158 37.11 -1.68 16.67
CA GLY A 158 36.55 -1.89 15.35
C GLY A 158 35.51 -3.01 15.45
N GLY A 159 34.32 -2.66 15.91
CA GLY A 159 33.14 -3.48 15.71
C GLY A 159 32.73 -3.27 14.27
N SER A 160 33.00 -4.27 13.41
CA SER A 160 32.12 -4.44 12.25
C SER A 160 30.70 -4.36 12.79
N GLY A 161 29.96 -3.33 12.40
CA GLY A 161 28.58 -3.17 12.81
C GLY A 161 27.84 -4.39 12.29
N ALA A 162 27.64 -5.37 13.17
CA ALA A 162 26.88 -6.56 12.85
C ALA A 162 25.47 -6.07 12.55
N VAL A 163 25.10 -6.05 11.27
CA VAL A 163 23.74 -5.78 10.85
C VAL A 163 22.93 -6.98 11.35
N ASP A 164 22.12 -6.74 12.36
CA ASP A 164 21.16 -7.72 12.87
C ASP A 164 19.86 -7.64 12.08
N THR A 165 19.11 -8.74 12.00
CA THR A 165 17.85 -8.82 11.25
C THR A 165 16.81 -7.77 11.70
N SER A 166 16.89 -7.31 12.95
CA SER A 166 16.00 -6.27 13.48
C SER A 166 16.35 -4.86 12.99
N SER A 167 17.63 -4.53 12.86
CA SER A 167 18.05 -3.25 12.27
C SER A 167 17.81 -3.25 10.77
N PHE A 168 17.98 -4.38 10.09
CA PHE A 168 17.64 -4.55 8.69
C PHE A 168 16.14 -4.36 8.42
N GLY A 169 15.26 -4.94 9.24
CA GLY A 169 13.81 -4.75 9.08
C GLY A 169 13.39 -3.29 9.15
N LYS A 170 14.00 -2.50 10.04
CA LYS A 170 13.77 -1.04 10.13
C LYS A 170 14.32 -0.29 8.92
N GLN A 171 15.48 -0.68 8.41
CA GLN A 171 16.06 -0.08 7.20
C GLN A 171 15.20 -0.39 5.97
N LEU A 172 14.67 -1.61 5.88
CA LEU A 172 13.72 -2.00 4.83
C LEU A 172 12.46 -1.13 4.91
N GLU A 173 11.86 -0.99 6.08
CA GLU A 173 10.70 -0.11 6.28
C GLU A 173 10.98 1.35 5.88
N GLN A 174 12.10 1.92 6.31
CA GLN A 174 12.48 3.30 5.96
C GLN A 174 12.72 3.50 4.45
N PHE A 175 13.39 2.53 3.81
CA PHE A 175 13.61 2.55 2.37
C PHE A 175 12.27 2.50 1.60
N MET A 176 11.34 1.69 2.08
CA MET A 176 10.02 1.55 1.48
C MET A 176 9.19 2.84 1.63
N GLU A 177 9.20 3.45 2.81
CA GLU A 177 8.56 4.75 3.05
C GLU A 177 9.14 5.84 2.14
N ALA A 178 10.46 5.84 1.92
CA ALA A 178 11.10 6.76 1.00
C ALA A 178 10.66 6.52 -0.46
N ILE A 179 10.54 5.27 -0.91
CA ILE A 179 10.01 4.92 -2.24
C ILE A 179 8.57 5.42 -2.40
N GLN A 180 7.70 5.15 -1.43
CA GLN A 180 6.28 5.56 -1.49
C GLN A 180 6.10 7.08 -1.38
N GLY A 181 6.93 7.74 -0.56
CA GLY A 181 6.90 9.18 -0.36
C GLY A 181 7.56 9.97 -1.49
N GLY A 182 8.27 9.30 -2.42
CA GLY A 182 8.99 9.95 -3.51
C GLY A 182 10.09 10.90 -3.01
N THR A 183 10.73 10.59 -1.87
CA THR A 183 11.73 11.47 -1.26
C THR A 183 13.05 11.45 -2.03
N ASP A 184 13.87 12.49 -1.88
CA ASP A 184 15.20 12.54 -2.51
C ASP A 184 16.20 11.57 -1.87
N ASP A 185 15.86 11.01 -0.69
CA ASP A 185 16.72 10.09 0.08
C ASP A 185 16.68 8.63 -0.42
N ARG A 186 15.91 8.33 -1.47
CA ARG A 186 15.74 6.97 -2.01
C ARG A 186 17.04 6.32 -2.49
N ALA A 187 17.89 7.07 -3.18
CA ALA A 187 19.17 6.58 -3.69
C ALA A 187 20.17 6.22 -2.58
N PRO A 188 20.45 7.10 -1.58
CA PRO A 188 21.33 6.72 -0.47
C PRO A 188 20.73 5.59 0.39
N MET A 189 19.41 5.52 0.56
CA MET A 189 18.77 4.42 1.27
C MET A 189 18.89 3.08 0.51
N LEU A 190 18.82 3.11 -0.82
CA LEU A 190 19.04 1.93 -1.67
C LEU A 190 20.44 1.34 -1.50
N GLU A 191 21.47 2.20 -1.47
CA GLU A 191 22.85 1.76 -1.21
C GLU A 191 22.99 1.16 0.19
N GLN A 192 22.40 1.81 1.19
CA GLN A 192 22.44 1.36 2.57
C GLN A 192 21.79 -0.02 2.76
N ILE A 193 20.60 -0.23 2.21
CA ILE A 193 19.90 -1.51 2.33
C ILE A 193 20.57 -2.63 1.52
N THR A 194 21.13 -2.30 0.35
CA THR A 194 21.91 -3.25 -0.46
C THR A 194 23.12 -3.74 0.32
N SER A 195 23.87 -2.82 0.94
CA SER A 195 25.01 -3.14 1.81
C SER A 195 24.62 -4.06 2.98
N SER A 196 23.50 -3.76 3.64
CA SER A 196 22.96 -4.61 4.71
C SER A 196 22.58 -6.02 4.22
N CYS A 197 22.05 -6.15 3.00
CA CYS A 197 21.78 -7.46 2.39
C CYS A 197 23.08 -8.25 2.17
N GLU A 198 24.18 -7.60 1.77
CA GLU A 198 25.47 -8.28 1.58
C GLU A 198 26.03 -8.83 2.90
N VAL A 199 25.90 -8.06 3.99
CA VAL A 199 26.36 -8.48 5.31
C VAL A 199 25.53 -9.66 5.84
N LEU A 200 24.20 -9.58 5.71
CA LEU A 200 23.29 -10.64 6.21
C LEU A 200 23.32 -11.92 5.38
N SER A 201 23.48 -11.82 4.05
CA SER A 201 23.62 -13.01 3.19
C SER A 201 24.92 -13.78 3.48
N ALA A 202 25.99 -13.09 3.88
CA ALA A 202 27.26 -13.69 4.27
C ALA A 202 27.25 -14.27 5.70
N ASP A 203 26.24 -13.96 6.53
CA ASP A 203 26.17 -14.43 7.90
C ASP A 203 25.59 -15.85 8.00
N THR A 204 26.41 -16.78 8.48
CA THR A 204 26.03 -18.17 8.76
C THR A 204 25.01 -18.33 9.90
N GLY A 205 24.81 -17.30 10.73
CA GLY A 205 23.81 -17.29 11.79
C GLY A 205 22.39 -16.98 11.30
N THR A 206 22.23 -16.49 10.08
CA THR A 206 20.92 -16.13 9.52
C THR A 206 20.18 -17.39 9.05
N PRO A 207 18.88 -17.55 9.42
CA PRO A 207 18.04 -18.65 8.94
C PRO A 207 18.02 -18.78 7.42
N ASP A 208 17.94 -20.01 6.90
CA ASP A 208 18.06 -20.24 5.44
C ASP A 208 16.94 -19.56 4.65
N ASP A 209 15.70 -19.56 5.14
CA ASP A 209 14.55 -18.86 4.55
C ASP A 209 14.82 -17.35 4.41
N VAL A 210 15.34 -16.73 5.47
CA VAL A 210 15.75 -15.32 5.46
C VAL A 210 16.92 -15.07 4.51
N ARG A 211 17.90 -15.98 4.46
CA ARG A 211 19.05 -15.84 3.57
C ARG A 211 18.61 -15.85 2.11
N HIS A 212 17.74 -16.78 1.72
CA HIS A 212 17.19 -16.84 0.36
C HIS A 212 16.38 -15.58 0.03
N TYR A 213 15.55 -15.10 0.95
CA TYR A 213 14.83 -13.85 0.78
C TYR A 213 15.78 -12.66 0.55
N ILE A 214 16.83 -12.54 1.37
CA ILE A 214 17.82 -11.45 1.30
C ILE A 214 18.63 -11.50 0.01
N GLU A 215 19.01 -12.69 -0.47
CA GLU A 215 19.73 -12.85 -1.74
C GLU A 215 18.89 -12.38 -2.92
N ASN A 216 17.61 -12.79 -2.99
CA ASN A 216 16.71 -12.34 -4.06
C ASN A 216 16.39 -10.84 -3.94
N LEU A 217 16.25 -10.31 -2.72
CA LEU A 217 16.07 -8.88 -2.48
C LEU A 217 17.29 -8.09 -2.95
N LYS A 218 18.50 -8.56 -2.65
CA LYS A 218 19.75 -7.95 -3.13
C LYS A 218 19.77 -7.85 -4.66
N GLU A 219 19.42 -8.93 -5.36
CA GLU A 219 19.39 -8.94 -6.83
C GLU A 219 18.36 -7.94 -7.38
N PHE A 220 17.19 -7.86 -6.76
CA PHE A 220 16.16 -6.88 -7.12
C PHE A 220 16.66 -5.45 -6.91
N LEU A 221 17.24 -5.14 -5.76
CA LEU A 221 17.76 -3.80 -5.42
C LEU A 221 18.89 -3.36 -6.37
N ALA A 222 19.77 -4.30 -6.74
CA ALA A 222 20.80 -4.04 -7.74
C ALA A 222 20.19 -3.73 -9.11
N TYR A 223 19.20 -4.53 -9.55
CA TYR A 223 18.54 -4.34 -10.83
C TYR A 223 17.82 -2.99 -10.94
N ILE A 224 17.07 -2.58 -9.91
CA ILE A 224 16.38 -1.29 -9.93
C ILE A 224 17.35 -0.11 -9.92
N SER A 225 18.51 -0.26 -9.27
CA SER A 225 19.58 0.73 -9.26
C SER A 225 20.21 0.88 -10.65
N GLU A 226 20.62 -0.23 -11.26
CA GLU A 226 21.28 -0.27 -12.57
C GLU A 226 20.40 0.31 -13.69
N ASN A 227 19.09 0.05 -13.62
CA ASN A 227 18.13 0.48 -14.64
C ASN A 227 17.40 1.79 -14.30
N GLN A 228 17.74 2.45 -13.18
CA GLN A 228 17.10 3.69 -12.71
C GLN A 228 15.57 3.58 -12.58
N LEU A 229 15.08 2.44 -12.08
CA LEU A 229 13.66 2.11 -12.00
C LEU A 229 13.01 2.51 -10.66
N LEU A 230 13.65 3.39 -9.88
CA LEU A 230 13.15 3.81 -8.56
C LEU A 230 11.79 4.52 -8.60
N ASP A 231 11.43 5.13 -9.73
CA ASP A 231 10.15 5.78 -9.97
C ASP A 231 9.13 4.87 -10.70
N ASP A 232 9.50 3.63 -11.02
CA ASP A 232 8.62 2.70 -11.74
C ASP A 232 7.51 2.19 -10.82
N VAL A 233 6.26 2.29 -11.28
CA VAL A 233 5.07 1.84 -10.53
C VAL A 233 5.15 0.34 -10.19
N ARG A 234 5.80 -0.47 -11.03
CA ARG A 234 6.00 -1.91 -10.78
C ARG A 234 6.98 -2.14 -9.64
N VAL A 235 8.03 -1.32 -9.52
CA VAL A 235 8.95 -1.36 -8.37
C VAL A 235 8.17 -1.03 -7.10
N MET A 236 7.35 0.03 -7.11
CA MET A 236 6.53 0.41 -5.96
C MET A 236 5.55 -0.70 -5.55
N ASN A 237 4.91 -1.37 -6.50
CA ASN A 237 4.03 -2.51 -6.24
C ASN A 237 4.80 -3.70 -5.65
N LEU A 238 5.96 -4.06 -6.21
CA LEU A 238 6.75 -5.19 -5.74
C LEU A 238 7.27 -4.96 -4.33
N VAL A 239 7.84 -3.78 -4.10
CA VAL A 239 8.31 -3.26 -2.80
C VAL A 239 7.18 -3.40 -1.76
N THR A 240 5.97 -2.93 -2.05
CA THR A 240 4.81 -3.05 -1.13
C THR A 240 4.43 -4.50 -0.76
N ASN A 241 4.62 -5.46 -1.67
CA ASN A 241 4.27 -6.86 -1.44
C ASN A 241 5.34 -7.66 -0.68
N ILE A 242 6.56 -7.16 -0.54
CA ILE A 242 7.65 -7.86 0.15
C ILE A 242 7.87 -7.40 1.61
N GLN A 243 7.40 -6.20 1.98
CA GLN A 243 7.56 -5.65 3.33
C GLN A 243 6.73 -6.39 4.38
N ASP A 244 5.44 -6.61 4.10
CA ASP A 244 4.51 -7.21 5.06
C ASP A 244 4.95 -8.63 5.47
N PRO A 245 5.36 -9.52 4.54
CA PRO A 245 5.93 -10.83 4.90
C PRO A 245 7.17 -10.75 5.79
N PHE A 246 8.09 -9.83 5.53
CA PHE A 246 9.29 -9.68 6.37
C PHE A 246 8.96 -9.16 7.78
N ALA A 247 8.04 -8.21 7.89
CA ALA A 247 7.55 -7.71 9.18
C ALA A 247 6.80 -8.80 9.98
N GLN A 248 5.97 -9.60 9.30
CA GLN A 248 5.28 -10.74 9.92
C GLN A 248 6.26 -11.80 10.42
N TRP A 249 7.30 -12.10 9.65
CA TRP A 249 8.35 -13.04 10.06
C TRP A 249 9.09 -12.57 11.32
N MET A 250 9.41 -11.27 11.40
CA MET A 250 10.05 -10.65 12.56
C MET A 250 9.20 -10.74 13.83
N LEU A 251 7.87 -10.65 13.70
CA LEU A 251 6.91 -10.68 14.83
C LEU A 251 6.46 -12.10 15.19
N ALA A 252 6.54 -13.05 14.26
CA ALA A 252 6.15 -14.43 14.47
C ALA A 252 7.10 -15.17 15.43
N ALA A 253 6.53 -16.14 16.16
CA ALA A 253 7.32 -17.07 16.97
C ALA A 253 8.13 -18.01 16.07
N GLU A 254 9.25 -18.55 16.55
CA GLU A 254 10.18 -19.37 15.74
C GLU A 254 9.50 -20.55 15.02
N GLY A 255 8.45 -21.14 15.61
CA GLY A 255 7.68 -22.24 14.99
C GLY A 255 6.66 -21.82 13.93
N GLU A 256 6.32 -20.53 13.86
CA GLU A 256 5.33 -19.97 12.93
C GLU A 256 5.98 -19.21 11.76
N ARG A 257 7.30 -19.02 11.81
CA ARG A 257 8.09 -18.30 10.78
C ARG A 257 8.19 -19.02 9.44
N ILE A 258 8.10 -20.35 9.46
CA ILE A 258 8.26 -21.19 8.29
C ILE A 258 7.15 -20.88 7.27
N GLY A 259 7.55 -20.54 6.05
CA GLY A 259 6.62 -20.29 4.94
C GLY A 259 6.09 -18.86 4.85
N ILE A 260 6.35 -18.00 5.83
CA ILE A 260 5.92 -16.58 5.77
C ILE A 260 6.62 -15.85 4.62
N LEU A 261 7.90 -16.13 4.40
CA LEU A 261 8.71 -15.44 3.38
C LEU A 261 8.59 -16.06 1.98
N ASP A 262 7.95 -17.21 1.82
CA ASP A 262 7.97 -17.98 0.56
C ASP A 262 7.38 -17.16 -0.60
N GLN A 263 6.20 -16.56 -0.38
CA GLN A 263 5.53 -15.76 -1.40
C GLN A 263 6.33 -14.51 -1.79
N ALA A 264 6.93 -13.84 -0.81
CA ALA A 264 7.79 -12.68 -1.06
C ALA A 264 9.07 -13.07 -1.81
N THR A 265 9.62 -14.23 -1.48
CA THR A 265 10.82 -14.77 -2.13
C THR A 265 10.53 -15.16 -3.58
N GLU A 266 9.36 -15.74 -3.87
CA GLU A 266 8.95 -16.04 -5.25
C GLU A 266 8.75 -14.76 -6.08
N LEU A 267 8.09 -13.74 -5.51
CA LEU A 267 7.93 -12.44 -6.18
C LEU A 267 9.27 -11.77 -6.50
N LEU A 268 10.22 -11.84 -5.55
CA LEU A 268 11.57 -11.36 -5.79
C LEU A 268 12.26 -12.21 -6.86
N ARG A 269 12.23 -13.54 -6.79
CA ARG A 269 12.85 -14.40 -7.82
C ARG A 269 12.34 -14.08 -9.23
N ASP A 270 11.04 -13.86 -9.37
CA ASP A 270 10.39 -13.68 -10.66
C ASP A 270 10.37 -12.20 -11.11
N PHE A 271 11.04 -11.29 -10.38
CA PHE A 271 11.00 -9.84 -10.66
C PHE A 271 11.38 -9.53 -12.11
N ARG A 272 12.41 -10.18 -12.66
CA ARG A 272 12.91 -9.92 -14.02
C ARG A 272 11.83 -10.10 -15.09
N THR A 273 10.98 -11.11 -14.93
CA THR A 273 9.87 -11.38 -15.87
C THR A 273 8.78 -10.31 -15.85
N MET A 274 8.72 -9.48 -14.80
CA MET A 274 7.80 -8.35 -14.71
C MET A 274 8.37 -7.07 -15.34
N PHE A 275 9.68 -7.02 -15.60
CA PHE A 275 10.37 -5.86 -16.17
C PHE A 275 10.81 -6.02 -17.64
N GLU A 276 10.99 -7.26 -18.11
CA GLU A 276 11.32 -7.62 -19.51
C GLU A 276 10.08 -7.96 -20.35
#